data_AF-A0A2E8RUM2-F1
#
_entry.id   AF-A0A2E8RUM2-F1
#
_cell.length_a   1.000
_cell.length_b   1.000
_cell.length_c   1.000
_cell.angle_alpha   90.00
_cell.angle_beta   90.00
_cell.angle_gamma   90.00
#
_symmetry.space_group_name_H-M   'P 1'
#
loop_
_entity.id
_entity.type
_entity.pdbx_description
1 polymer ?
#
loop_
_entity_poly.entity_id
_entity_poly.type
_entity_poly.pdbx_seq_one_letter_code
_entity_poly.pdbx_strand_id
1 'polypeptide(L)'
;MVRNNNNNMPPPTDTCIDCYSDGAIAWEAIGMGFKYICFSGNLRIRQQLVRIAKRKGAKILPYSLPSNSLDLEHSIDPKQDLSKFKSKFL
;
A
#
# COMPACT_ATOMS: atom_id res chain seq x y z
N MET A 1 -23.43 7.72 -12.11
CA MET A 1 -22.22 8.50 -11.74
C MET A 1 -22.16 8.59 -10.22
N VAL A 2 -21.21 7.92 -9.56
CA VAL A 2 -20.85 8.23 -8.17
C VAL A 2 -19.32 8.18 -8.09
N ARG A 3 -18.69 9.32 -8.37
CA ARG A 3 -17.28 9.59 -8.06
C ARG A 3 -17.25 10.08 -6.61
N ASN A 4 -17.14 9.17 -5.65
CA ASN A 4 -16.79 9.57 -4.28
C ASN A 4 -15.28 9.48 -4.13
N ASN A 5 -14.63 10.61 -4.44
CA ASN A 5 -13.27 10.95 -4.02
C ASN A 5 -13.24 11.04 -2.49
N ASN A 6 -13.18 9.91 -1.79
CA ASN A 6 -12.83 9.89 -0.37
C ASN A 6 -11.31 10.02 -0.24
N ASN A 7 -10.79 11.19 -0.60
CA ASN A 7 -9.37 11.55 -0.44
C ASN A 7 -9.02 11.93 1.01
N ASN A 8 -9.97 11.82 1.95
CA ASN A 8 -9.80 12.14 3.37
C ASN A 8 -9.76 10.87 4.26
N MET A 9 -9.33 9.71 3.74
CA MET A 9 -9.03 8.60 4.64
C MET A 9 -7.69 8.89 5.31
N PRO A 10 -7.63 9.01 6.65
CA PRO A 10 -6.35 9.17 7.33
C PRO A 10 -5.44 7.99 6.97
N PRO A 11 -4.14 8.23 6.75
CA PRO A 11 -3.20 7.16 6.42
C PRO A 11 -3.31 6.07 7.48
N PRO A 12 -3.47 4.80 7.09
CA PRO A 12 -3.50 3.70 8.02
C PRO A 12 -2.18 3.67 8.76
N THR A 13 -2.25 3.50 10.07
CA THR A 13 -1.10 3.23 10.94
C THR A 13 -0.51 1.83 10.71
N ASP A 14 -1.25 0.98 10.00
CA ASP A 14 -0.88 -0.39 9.66
C ASP A 14 -0.33 -0.51 8.23
N THR A 15 0.29 -1.66 7.95
CA THR A 15 0.91 -1.97 6.66
C THR A 15 -0.06 -1.82 5.48
N CYS A 16 0.34 -0.99 4.53
CA CYS A 16 -0.35 -0.75 3.26
C CYS A 16 0.58 -1.09 2.10
N ILE A 17 0.05 -1.72 1.06
CA ILE A 17 0.79 -2.06 -0.16
C ILE A 17 0.02 -1.64 -1.40
N ASP A 18 0.71 -1.07 -2.38
CA ASP A 18 0.15 -0.79 -3.70
C ASP A 18 0.42 -1.94 -4.65
N CYS A 19 -0.65 -2.51 -5.19
CA CYS A 19 -0.60 -3.62 -6.13
C CYS A 19 -0.99 -3.19 -7.55
N TYR A 20 -1.22 -1.88 -7.78
CA TYR A 20 -1.67 -1.35 -9.06
C TYR A 20 -2.84 -2.17 -9.63
N SER A 21 -2.72 -2.64 -10.88
CA SER A 21 -3.72 -3.44 -11.58
C SER A 21 -3.49 -4.95 -11.47
N ASP A 22 -2.47 -5.40 -10.74
CA ASP A 22 -2.12 -6.80 -10.62
C ASP A 22 -2.90 -7.50 -9.50
N GLY A 23 -3.82 -8.36 -9.91
CA GLY A 23 -4.69 -9.10 -9.00
C GLY A 23 -3.97 -10.22 -8.24
N ALA A 24 -2.88 -10.77 -8.79
CA ALA A 24 -2.10 -11.83 -8.14
C ALA A 24 -1.33 -11.25 -6.95
N ILE A 25 -0.66 -10.11 -7.15
CA ILE A 25 0.05 -9.39 -6.08
C ILE A 25 -0.93 -8.99 -4.97
N ALA A 26 -2.11 -8.47 -5.34
CA ALA A 26 -3.13 -8.11 -4.36
C ALA A 26 -3.64 -9.33 -3.55
N TRP A 27 -3.74 -10.51 -4.18
CA TRP A 27 -4.11 -11.75 -3.49
C TRP A 27 -3.03 -12.23 -2.52
N GLU A 28 -1.77 -12.20 -2.95
CA GLU A 28 -0.62 -12.55 -2.09
C GLU A 28 -0.50 -11.60 -0.90
N ALA A 29 -0.67 -10.29 -1.11
CA ALA A 29 -0.68 -9.30 -0.05
C ALA A 29 -1.74 -9.59 1.04
N ILE A 30 -2.94 -9.99 0.63
CA ILE A 30 -3.98 -10.46 1.57
C ILE A 30 -3.51 -11.73 2.31
N GLY A 31 -2.85 -12.65 1.59
CA GLY A 31 -2.26 -13.87 2.14
C GLY A 31 -1.20 -13.60 3.22
N MET A 32 -0.35 -12.61 2.97
CA MET A 32 0.74 -12.17 3.87
C MET A 32 0.25 -11.37 5.08
N GLY A 33 -1.03 -10.96 5.10
CA GLY A 33 -1.64 -10.28 6.24
C GLY A 33 -1.59 -8.75 6.19
N PHE A 34 -1.31 -8.15 5.02
CA PHE A 34 -1.45 -6.71 4.85
C PHE A 34 -2.87 -6.25 5.17
N LYS A 35 -3.00 -5.19 5.97
CA LYS A 35 -4.31 -4.67 6.40
C LYS A 35 -4.98 -3.82 5.33
N TYR A 36 -4.17 -3.13 4.53
CA TYR A 36 -4.63 -2.24 3.48
C TYR A 36 -3.92 -2.59 2.16
N ILE A 37 -4.71 -2.81 1.11
CA ILE A 37 -4.19 -3.15 -0.22
C ILE A 37 -4.81 -2.17 -1.23
N CYS A 38 -3.98 -1.40 -1.92
CA CYS A 38 -4.43 -0.56 -3.03
C CYS A 38 -4.48 -1.41 -4.30
N PHE A 39 -5.65 -1.43 -4.95
CA PHE A 39 -5.85 -2.16 -6.21
C PHE A 39 -6.76 -1.38 -7.15
N SER A 40 -6.23 -1.07 -8.32
CA SER A 40 -6.85 -0.27 -9.37
C SER A 40 -7.23 -1.08 -10.62
N GLY A 41 -7.06 -2.40 -10.59
CA GLY A 41 -7.36 -3.28 -11.71
C GLY A 41 -8.86 -3.54 -11.95
N ASN A 42 -9.16 -4.56 -12.75
CA ASN A 42 -10.51 -4.86 -13.24
C ASN A 42 -11.55 -4.95 -12.11
N LEU A 43 -12.74 -4.36 -12.32
CA LEU A 43 -13.84 -4.33 -11.33
C LEU A 43 -14.29 -5.71 -10.86
N ARG A 44 -14.33 -6.73 -11.74
CA ARG A 44 -14.71 -8.10 -11.38
C ARG A 44 -13.70 -8.71 -10.41
N ILE A 45 -12.41 -8.56 -10.70
CA ILE A 45 -11.31 -9.02 -9.84
C ILE A 45 -11.35 -8.27 -8.51
N ARG A 46 -11.55 -6.94 -8.55
CA ARG A 46 -11.67 -6.12 -7.35
C ARG A 46 -12.78 -6.62 -6.42
N GLN A 47 -13.95 -6.96 -6.96
CA GLN A 47 -15.05 -7.49 -6.15
C GLN A 47 -14.72 -8.84 -5.51
N GLN A 48 -13.99 -9.71 -6.23
CA GLN A 48 -13.51 -10.98 -5.66
C GLN A 48 -12.50 -10.73 -4.53
N LEU A 49 -11.50 -9.88 -4.75
CA LEU A 49 -10.49 -9.51 -3.75
C LEU A 49 -11.12 -8.89 -2.50
N VAL A 50 -12.13 -8.02 -2.65
CA VAL A 50 -12.86 -7.43 -1.51
C VAL A 50 -13.52 -8.51 -0.63
N ARG A 51 -14.13 -9.54 -1.24
CA ARG A 51 -14.75 -10.63 -0.49
C ARG A 51 -13.71 -11.45 0.28
N ILE A 52 -12.55 -11.70 -0.31
CA ILE A 52 -11.46 -12.45 0.32
C ILE A 52 -10.84 -11.61 1.45
N ALA A 53 -10.52 -10.35 1.18
CA ALA A 53 -9.94 -9.42 2.13
C ALA A 53 -10.82 -9.27 3.39
N LYS A 54 -12.14 -9.15 3.23
CA LYS A 54 -13.08 -9.05 4.36
C LYS A 54 -12.99 -10.26 5.30
N ARG A 55 -12.82 -11.48 4.75
CA ARG A 55 -12.67 -12.70 5.57
C ARG A 55 -11.34 -12.73 6.33
N LYS A 56 -10.31 -12.07 5.80
CA LYS A 56 -8.97 -11.98 6.42
C LYS A 56 -8.77 -10.74 7.28
N GLY A 57 -9.79 -9.89 7.44
CA GLY A 57 -9.69 -8.63 8.18
C GLY A 57 -8.80 -7.59 7.49
N ALA A 58 -8.73 -7.62 6.16
CA ALA A 58 -8.03 -6.66 5.31
C ALA A 58 -9.03 -5.81 4.49
N LYS A 59 -8.57 -4.68 3.93
CA LYS A 59 -9.38 -3.74 3.14
C LYS A 59 -8.72 -3.45 1.79
N ILE A 60 -9.52 -3.48 0.73
CA ILE A 60 -9.12 -3.05 -0.62
C ILE A 60 -9.47 -1.58 -0.81
N LEU A 61 -8.47 -0.75 -1.09
CA LEU A 61 -8.61 0.69 -1.31
C LEU A 61 -8.77 1.00 -2.82
N PRO A 62 -9.54 2.05 -3.19
CA PRO A 62 -9.90 2.33 -4.58
C PRO A 62 -8.81 3.01 -5.42
N TYR A 63 -7.85 3.74 -4.85
CA TYR A 63 -6.64 4.20 -5.55
C TYR A 63 -5.68 4.90 -4.60
N SER A 64 -4.39 4.77 -4.91
CA SER A 64 -3.18 5.33 -4.28
C SER A 64 -3.01 5.11 -2.78
N LEU A 65 -1.77 4.81 -2.41
CA LEU A 65 -1.34 4.90 -1.03
C LEU A 65 -1.68 6.29 -0.44
N PRO A 66 -2.09 6.36 0.83
CA PRO A 66 -2.31 7.64 1.49
C PRO A 66 -0.97 8.36 1.70
N SER A 67 -0.99 9.70 1.72
CA SER A 67 0.18 10.61 1.62
C SER A 67 1.38 10.36 2.53
N ASN A 68 1.25 9.52 3.56
CA ASN A 68 2.33 9.17 4.47
C ASN A 68 3.01 7.84 4.12
N SER A 69 2.68 7.23 2.98
CA SER A 69 3.34 6.02 2.51
C SER A 69 4.76 6.28 2.05
N LEU A 70 5.67 5.37 2.39
CA LEU A 70 7.03 5.36 1.88
C LEU A 70 7.01 4.94 0.40
N ASP A 71 7.32 5.87 -0.49
CA ASP A 71 7.57 5.58 -1.89
C ASP A 71 9.02 5.09 -2.05
N LEU A 72 9.17 3.82 -2.41
CA LEU A 72 10.48 3.19 -2.54
C LEU A 72 11.23 3.63 -3.82
N GLU A 73 10.55 4.14 -4.83
CA GLU A 73 11.20 4.69 -6.03
C GLU A 73 11.92 6.00 -5.71
N HIS A 74 11.44 6.72 -4.69
CA HIS A 74 12.01 7.98 -4.23
C HIS A 74 12.77 7.86 -2.90
N SER A 75 12.75 6.70 -2.25
CA SER A 75 13.51 6.47 -1.03
C SER A 75 14.99 6.27 -1.38
N ILE A 76 15.83 7.20 -0.92
CA ILE A 76 17.28 7.05 -1.02
C ILE A 76 17.69 5.88 -0.13
N ASP A 77 18.41 4.92 -0.72
CA ASP A 77 18.92 3.75 -0.02
C ASP A 77 19.85 4.21 1.14
N PRO A 78 19.54 3.92 2.42
CA PRO A 78 20.25 4.49 3.58
C PRO A 78 21.74 4.10 3.64
N LYS A 79 22.18 3.20 2.77
CA LYS A 79 23.60 2.87 2.59
C LYS A 79 24.46 4.08 2.18
N GLN A 80 23.88 5.11 1.58
CA GLN A 80 24.62 6.33 1.23
C GLN A 80 24.90 7.26 2.44
N ASP A 81 24.13 7.14 3.53
CA ASP A 81 24.27 8.01 4.72
C ASP A 81 25.22 7.48 5.80
N LEU A 82 25.77 6.27 5.63
CA LEU A 82 26.79 5.70 6.53
C LEU A 82 28.07 6.56 6.60
N SER A 83 28.36 7.34 5.55
CA SER A 83 29.52 8.23 5.49
C SER A 83 29.37 9.47 6.38
N LYS A 84 28.15 9.98 6.58
CA LYS A 84 27.87 11.14 7.44
C LYS A 84 27.73 10.78 8.91
N PHE A 85 27.36 9.54 9.23
CA PHE A 85 27.21 9.12 10.62
C PHE A 85 28.57 8.96 11.32
N LYS A 86 29.62 8.52 10.59
CA LYS A 86 30.96 8.34 11.16
C LYS A 86 31.69 9.66 11.47
N SER A 87 31.38 10.76 10.78
CA SER A 87 32.04 12.05 11.02
C SER A 87 31.45 12.85 12.20
N LYS A 88 30.40 12.34 12.85
CA LYS A 88 29.77 12.98 14.02
C LYS A 88 30.24 12.40 15.36
N PHE A 89 31.08 11.35 15.31
CA PHE A 89 31.65 10.67 16.48
C PHE A 89 33.18 10.74 16.52
N LEU A 90 33.79 11.62 15.72
CA LEU A 90 35.21 11.98 15.77
C LEU A 90 35.35 13.43 16.24
#